data_AF-A0A3C1UZU9-F1
#
_entry.id   AF-A0A3C1UZU9-F1
#
_cell.length_a   1.000
_cell.length_b   1.000
_cell.length_c   1.000
_cell.angle_alpha   90.00
_cell.angle_beta   90.00
_cell.angle_gamma   90.00
#
_symmetry.space_group_name_H-M   'P 1'
#
loop_
_entity.id
_entity.type
_entity.pdbx_description
1 polymer ?
#
loop_
_entity_poly.entity_id
_entity_poly.type
_entity_poly.pdbx_seq_one_letter_code
_entity_poly.pdbx_strand_id
1 'polypeptide(L)'
;MSTKHPVVSVTGSSGAGTTFVKKAFEKIFDQKNLNVCVVEGDSFHKYERADMKVEVEKSRKAGKVLTHFAENANHFDKLEALFKQYGEDGTGQKRYYIHSDEEAVEHNARLGTDLNPGQFTPWEDI
;
A
#
# COMPACT_ATOMS: atom_id res chain seq x y z
N MET A 1 -11.66 2.59 16.66
CA MET A 1 -10.65 3.66 16.46
C MET A 1 -10.01 3.95 17.79
N SER A 2 -8.68 3.81 17.87
CA SER A 2 -7.92 3.99 19.12
C SER A 2 -7.70 5.47 19.39
N THR A 3 -7.89 5.91 20.64
CA THR A 3 -7.51 7.27 21.06
C THR A 3 -5.99 7.41 21.20
N LYS A 4 -5.29 6.31 21.47
CA LYS A 4 -3.83 6.29 21.66
C LYS A 4 -3.08 6.20 20.33
N HIS A 5 -3.63 5.44 19.38
CA HIS A 5 -3.04 5.19 18.07
C HIS A 5 -4.02 5.61 16.97
N PRO A 6 -4.18 6.92 16.72
CA PRO A 6 -5.14 7.42 15.75
C PRO A 6 -4.74 7.03 14.32
N VAL A 7 -5.71 6.55 13.55
CA VAL A 7 -5.55 6.27 12.12
C VAL A 7 -6.32 7.32 11.33
N VAL A 8 -5.66 7.94 10.35
CA VAL A 8 -6.31 8.83 9.38
C VAL A 8 -6.32 8.10 8.03
N SER A 9 -7.51 7.78 7.53
CA SER A 9 -7.68 7.11 6.24
C SER A 9 -8.16 8.10 5.19
N VAL A 10 -7.44 8.18 4.09
CA VAL A 10 -7.81 8.95 2.89
C VAL A 10 -8.12 7.95 1.79
N THR A 11 -9.38 7.89 1.36
CA THR A 11 -9.83 6.98 0.31
C THR A 11 -10.21 7.75 -0.95
N GLY A 12 -9.79 7.26 -2.10
CA GLY A 12 -10.11 7.84 -3.40
C GLY A 12 -9.45 7.07 -4.53
N SER A 13 -9.79 7.37 -5.77
CA SER A 13 -9.14 6.74 -6.92
C SER A 13 -7.70 7.24 -7.06
N SER A 14 -6.77 6.31 -7.34
CA SER A 14 -5.39 6.69 -7.69
C SER A 14 -5.39 7.65 -8.90
N GLY A 15 -4.59 8.72 -8.81
CA GLY A 15 -4.55 9.78 -9.83
C GLY A 15 -5.55 10.93 -9.61
N ALA A 16 -6.50 10.83 -8.67
CA ALA A 16 -7.40 11.93 -8.31
C ALA A 16 -6.78 12.94 -7.32
N GLY A 17 -5.46 13.12 -7.36
CA GLY A 17 -4.72 14.01 -6.46
C GLY A 17 -4.19 13.36 -5.19
N THR A 18 -4.15 12.03 -5.10
CA THR A 18 -3.59 11.28 -3.95
C THR A 18 -2.16 11.72 -3.60
N THR A 19 -1.31 11.98 -4.61
CA THR A 19 0.04 12.52 -4.43
C THR A 19 0.04 13.91 -3.78
N PHE A 20 -0.90 14.77 -4.14
CA PHE A 20 -1.02 16.11 -3.54
C PHE A 20 -1.49 16.03 -2.10
N VAL A 21 -2.46 15.16 -1.81
CA VAL A 21 -2.93 14.91 -0.45
C VAL A 21 -1.79 14.37 0.43
N LYS A 22 -1.04 13.36 -0.04
CA LYS A 22 0.14 12.82 0.65
C LYS A 22 1.13 13.94 1.00
N LYS A 23 1.54 14.73 0.01
CA LYS A 23 2.47 15.86 0.21
C LYS A 23 1.94 16.92 1.18
N ALA A 24 0.62 17.17 1.18
CA ALA A 24 0.03 18.13 2.10
C ALA A 24 0.10 17.62 3.55
N PHE A 25 -0.20 16.34 3.78
CA PHE A 25 -0.08 15.72 5.10
C PHE A 25 1.37 15.64 5.58
N GLU A 26 2.32 15.24 4.72
CA GLU A 26 3.75 15.21 5.04
C GLU A 26 4.23 16.58 5.55
N LYS A 27 3.87 17.67 4.85
CA LYS A 27 4.19 19.03 5.30
C LYS A 27 3.60 19.37 6.68
N ILE A 28 2.38 18.93 6.97
CA ILE A 28 1.75 19.17 8.28
C ILE A 28 2.48 18.38 9.36
N PHE A 29 2.82 17.12 9.11
CA PHE A 29 3.52 16.26 10.05
C PHE A 29 4.93 16.79 10.35
N ASP A 30 5.66 17.22 9.33
CA ASP A 30 6.98 17.85 9.48
C ASP A 30 6.89 19.12 10.32
N GLN A 31 5.95 20.02 10.00
CA GLN A 31 5.75 21.27 10.75
C GLN A 31 5.38 21.05 12.22
N LYS A 32 4.70 19.95 12.52
CA LYS A 32 4.26 19.57 13.87
C LYS A 32 5.23 18.64 14.57
N ASN A 33 6.32 18.24 13.91
CA ASN A 33 7.29 17.26 14.40
C ASN A 33 6.62 15.97 14.89
N LEU A 34 5.68 15.45 14.10
CA LEU A 34 4.93 14.24 14.42
C LEU A 34 5.66 13.02 13.85
N ASN A 35 5.89 12.01 14.69
CA ASN A 35 6.34 10.70 14.22
C ASN A 35 5.14 9.94 13.64
N VAL A 36 5.14 9.70 12.33
CA VAL A 36 4.01 9.13 11.59
C VAL A 36 4.46 7.95 10.74
N CYS A 37 3.58 6.95 10.61
CA CYS A 37 3.73 5.89 9.62
C CYS A 37 2.78 6.16 8.45
N VAL A 38 3.34 6.25 7.24
CA VAL A 38 2.56 6.32 6.00
C VAL A 38 2.47 4.92 5.39
N VAL A 39 1.25 4.55 5.00
CA VAL A 39 0.92 3.27 4.37
C VAL A 39 0.16 3.55 3.08
N GLU A 40 0.65 3.03 1.96
CA GLU A 40 0.05 3.21 0.64
C GLU A 40 -0.97 2.09 0.36
N GLY A 41 -2.12 2.43 -0.22
CA GLY A 41 -3.22 1.47 -0.38
C GLY A 41 -2.92 0.31 -1.34
N ASP A 42 -2.08 0.56 -2.34
CA ASP A 42 -1.58 -0.46 -3.28
C ASP A 42 -0.71 -1.53 -2.62
N SER A 43 -0.17 -1.27 -1.42
CA SER A 43 0.55 -2.25 -0.61
C SER A 43 -0.29 -3.48 -0.29
N PHE A 44 -1.63 -3.35 -0.36
CA PHE A 44 -2.59 -4.42 -0.12
C PHE A 44 -3.17 -5.03 -1.40
N HIS A 45 -2.70 -4.65 -2.59
CA HIS A 45 -3.02 -5.40 -3.80
C HIS A 45 -2.57 -6.85 -3.66
N LYS A 46 -3.33 -7.80 -4.21
CA LYS A 46 -3.02 -9.22 -4.11
C LYS A 46 -1.96 -9.69 -5.11
N TYR A 47 -1.90 -9.03 -6.26
CA TYR A 47 -1.10 -9.47 -7.41
C TYR A 47 -0.05 -8.43 -7.78
N GLU A 48 1.14 -8.90 -8.14
CA GLU A 48 2.14 -8.06 -8.81
C GLU A 48 1.66 -7.68 -10.20
N ARG A 49 2.33 -6.71 -10.83
CA ARG A 49 1.94 -6.19 -12.15
C ARG A 49 1.86 -7.28 -13.22
N ALA A 50 2.78 -8.24 -13.20
CA ALA A 50 2.80 -9.35 -14.14
C ALA A 50 1.65 -10.33 -13.88
N ASP A 51 1.46 -10.74 -12.62
CA ASP A 51 0.41 -11.68 -12.22
C ASP A 51 -0.99 -11.10 -12.46
N MET A 52 -1.18 -9.81 -12.18
CA MET A 52 -2.45 -9.13 -12.41
C MET A 52 -2.85 -9.17 -13.89
N LYS A 53 -1.90 -9.03 -14.82
CA LYS A 53 -2.19 -9.17 -16.26
C LYS A 53 -2.69 -10.57 -16.59
N VAL A 54 -2.04 -11.60 -16.04
CA VAL A 54 -2.43 -13.00 -16.25
C VAL A 54 -3.84 -13.26 -15.70
N GLU A 55 -4.14 -12.75 -14.50
CA GLU A 55 -5.43 -12.96 -13.86
C GLU A 55 -6.56 -12.19 -14.56
N VAL A 56 -6.28 -10.99 -15.06
CA VAL A 56 -7.21 -10.25 -15.92
C VAL A 56 -7.56 -11.05 -17.18
N GLU A 57 -6.57 -11.62 -17.88
CA GLU A 57 -6.84 -12.43 -19.08
C GLU A 57 -7.65 -13.72 -18.77
N LYS A 58 -7.39 -14.37 -17.64
CA LYS A 58 -8.20 -15.51 -17.18
C LYS A 58 -9.64 -15.09 -16.89
N SER A 59 -9.82 -13.99 -16.18
CA SER A 59 -11.13 -13.48 -15.77
C SER A 59 -11.99 -13.03 -16.96
N ARG A 60 -11.36 -12.48 -18.02
CA ARG A 60 -12.03 -12.15 -19.30
C ARG A 60 -12.67 -13.38 -19.93
N LYS A 61 -11.99 -14.52 -19.92
CA LYS A 61 -12.53 -15.79 -20.44
C LYS A 61 -13.69 -16.33 -19.60
N ALA A 62 -13.70 -16.03 -18.30
CA ALA A 62 -14.77 -16.42 -17.38
C ALA A 62 -15.98 -15.47 -17.37
N GLY A 63 -15.93 -14.36 -18.13
CA GLY A 63 -17.06 -13.44 -18.32
C GLY A 63 -17.18 -12.29 -17.31
N LYS A 64 -16.38 -12.28 -16.23
CA LYS A 64 -16.30 -11.14 -15.29
C LYS A 64 -14.85 -10.71 -15.16
N VAL A 65 -14.53 -9.53 -15.71
CA VAL A 65 -13.17 -9.01 -15.74
C VAL A 65 -12.72 -8.55 -14.35
N LEU A 66 -11.59 -9.07 -13.88
CA LEU A 66 -10.93 -8.63 -12.66
C LEU A 66 -10.39 -7.21 -12.85
N THR A 67 -10.52 -6.39 -11.82
CA THR A 67 -9.93 -5.05 -11.77
C THR A 67 -9.32 -4.83 -10.39
N HIS A 68 -8.47 -3.81 -10.24
CA HIS A 68 -7.92 -3.44 -8.93
C HIS A 68 -8.99 -3.02 -7.92
N PHE A 69 -10.18 -2.63 -8.37
CA PHE A 69 -11.32 -2.31 -7.51
C PHE A 69 -12.05 -3.55 -6.97
N ALA A 70 -11.76 -4.73 -7.52
CA ALA A 70 -12.42 -5.95 -7.09
C ALA A 70 -11.88 -6.36 -5.70
N GLU A 71 -12.79 -6.75 -4.81
CA GLU A 71 -12.45 -7.18 -3.45
C GLU A 71 -11.42 -8.31 -3.43
N ASN A 72 -11.61 -9.30 -4.31
CA ASN A 72 -10.73 -10.45 -4.45
C ASN A 72 -9.36 -10.15 -5.10
N ALA A 73 -9.16 -8.92 -5.61
CA ALA A 73 -7.86 -8.44 -6.08
C ALA A 73 -7.04 -7.78 -4.96
N ASN A 74 -7.56 -7.75 -3.72
CA ASN A 74 -6.97 -7.05 -2.59
C ASN A 74 -6.91 -7.94 -1.35
N HIS A 75 -5.97 -7.65 -0.45
CA HIS A 75 -5.81 -8.24 0.88
C HIS A 75 -6.50 -7.39 1.94
N PHE A 76 -7.83 -7.35 1.92
CA PHE A 76 -8.60 -6.63 2.94
C PHE A 76 -8.49 -7.25 4.33
N ASP A 77 -8.26 -8.57 4.40
CA ASP A 77 -7.92 -9.29 5.62
C ASP A 77 -6.67 -8.72 6.30
N LYS A 78 -5.62 -8.43 5.52
CA LYS A 78 -4.39 -7.85 6.03
C LYS A 78 -4.53 -6.37 6.37
N LEU A 79 -5.32 -5.62 5.60
CA LEU A 79 -5.59 -4.22 5.90
C LEU A 79 -6.38 -4.06 7.20
N GLU A 80 -7.39 -4.90 7.42
CA GLU A 80 -8.14 -4.97 8.67
C GLU A 80 -7.21 -5.34 9.84
N ALA A 81 -6.37 -6.36 9.67
CA ALA A 81 -5.41 -6.77 10.68
C ALA A 81 -4.46 -5.63 11.07
N LEU A 82 -3.93 -4.88 10.10
CA LEU A 82 -3.10 -3.71 10.34
C LEU A 82 -3.85 -2.66 11.18
N PHE A 83 -5.07 -2.29 10.80
CA PHE A 83 -5.84 -1.26 11.53
C PHE A 83 -6.16 -1.69 12.94
N LYS A 84 -6.45 -2.98 13.14
CA LYS A 84 -6.72 -3.54 14.45
C LYS A 84 -5.47 -3.52 15.33
N GLN A 85 -4.37 -4.11 14.87
CA GLN A 85 -3.12 -4.23 15.62
C GLN A 85 -2.56 -2.84 15.96
N TYR A 86 -2.52 -1.93 14.98
CA TYR A 86 -2.06 -0.57 15.20
C TYR A 86 -2.91 0.16 16.23
N GLY A 87 -4.24 -0.07 16.21
CA GLY A 87 -5.13 0.48 17.22
C GLY A 87 -4.87 -0.04 18.64
N GLU A 88 -4.43 -1.28 18.77
CA GLU A 88 -4.21 -1.97 20.05
C GLU A 88 -2.87 -1.59 20.70
N ASP A 89 -1.77 -1.68 19.97
CA ASP A 89 -0.42 -1.51 20.52
C ASP A 89 0.51 -0.61 19.68
N GLY A 90 0.01 -0.04 18.58
CA GLY A 90 0.78 0.83 17.70
C GLY A 90 1.72 0.11 16.75
N THR A 91 1.67 -1.22 16.67
CA THR A 91 2.48 -2.04 15.76
C THR A 91 1.65 -2.55 14.58
N GLY A 92 2.31 -3.13 13.59
CA GLY A 92 1.64 -3.76 12.46
C GLY A 92 2.62 -4.13 11.37
N GLN A 93 2.10 -4.58 10.23
CA GLN A 93 2.93 -4.89 9.07
C GLN A 93 2.48 -4.10 7.84
N LYS A 94 3.45 -3.59 7.10
CA LYS A 94 3.24 -3.02 5.77
C LYS A 94 4.24 -3.58 4.80
N ARG A 95 3.97 -3.40 3.52
CA ARG A 95 4.96 -3.56 2.45
C ARG A 95 4.86 -2.35 1.53
N TYR A 96 5.64 -2.32 0.47
CA TYR A 96 5.64 -1.27 -0.52
C TYR A 96 5.43 -1.87 -1.92
N TYR A 97 4.66 -1.21 -2.77
CA TYR A 97 4.52 -1.58 -4.18
C TYR A 97 5.34 -0.61 -5.02
N ILE A 98 6.37 -1.11 -5.69
CA ILE A 98 7.34 -0.28 -6.41
C ILE A 98 6.71 0.23 -7.71
N HIS A 99 6.68 1.55 -7.92
CA HIS A 99 6.10 2.18 -9.10
C HIS A 99 7.14 2.55 -10.15
N SER A 100 8.34 2.94 -9.74
CA SER A 100 9.40 3.43 -10.62
C SER A 100 10.76 2.79 -10.37
N ASP A 101 11.68 2.93 -11.32
CA ASP A 101 13.04 2.41 -11.21
C ASP A 101 13.82 3.12 -10.08
N GLU A 102 13.55 4.40 -9.84
CA GLU A 102 14.16 5.15 -8.74
C GLU A 102 13.74 4.58 -7.37
N GLU A 103 12.44 4.30 -7.19
CA GLU A 103 11.93 3.64 -5.99
C GLU A 103 12.53 2.23 -5.85
N ALA A 104 12.68 1.50 -6.95
CA ALA A 104 13.31 0.18 -6.94
C ALA A 104 14.74 0.24 -6.41
N VAL A 105 15.55 1.20 -6.89
CA VAL A 105 16.92 1.40 -6.41
C VAL A 105 16.95 1.72 -4.92
N GLU A 106 16.10 2.65 -4.46
CA GLU A 106 16.02 3.04 -3.05
C GLU A 106 15.65 1.85 -2.15
N HIS A 107 14.58 1.14 -2.49
CA HIS A 107 14.08 0.02 -1.71
C HIS A 107 15.03 -1.17 -1.74
N ASN A 108 15.62 -1.49 -2.89
CA ASN A 108 16.61 -2.56 -3.02
C ASN A 108 17.86 -2.27 -2.20
N ALA A 109 18.37 -1.04 -2.22
CA ALA A 109 19.52 -0.66 -1.41
C ALA A 109 19.21 -0.74 0.09
N ARG A 110 18.00 -0.33 0.51
CA ARG A 110 17.58 -0.36 1.91
C ARG A 110 17.33 -1.77 2.43
N LEU A 111 16.75 -2.64 1.60
CA LEU A 111 16.25 -3.96 2.00
C LEU A 111 17.18 -5.11 1.59
N GLY A 112 18.20 -4.86 0.79
CA GLY A 112 19.04 -5.91 0.22
C GLY A 112 18.27 -6.82 -0.75
N THR A 113 17.29 -6.25 -1.46
CA THR A 113 16.45 -6.97 -2.43
C THR A 113 16.87 -6.68 -3.87
N ASP A 114 16.31 -7.43 -4.81
CA ASP A 114 16.46 -7.20 -6.26
C ASP A 114 15.09 -7.23 -6.91
N LEU A 115 14.34 -6.14 -6.70
CA LEU A 115 12.97 -5.97 -7.15
C LEU A 115 12.89 -4.92 -8.26
N ASN A 116 11.88 -5.05 -9.11
CA ASN A 116 11.60 -4.17 -10.24
C ASN A 116 10.27 -3.43 -10.05
N PRO A 117 9.99 -2.38 -10.85
CA PRO A 117 8.69 -1.73 -10.86
C PRO A 117 7.55 -2.70 -11.15
N GLY A 118 6.54 -2.68 -10.28
CA GLY A 118 5.40 -3.58 -10.31
C GLY A 118 5.52 -4.78 -9.38
N GLN A 119 6.57 -4.84 -8.57
CA GLN A 119 6.76 -5.87 -7.55
C GLN A 119 6.55 -5.31 -6.14
N PHE A 120 6.32 -6.21 -5.18
CA PHE A 120 6.20 -5.82 -3.78
C PHE A 120 7.50 -6.05 -3.02
N THR A 121 7.80 -5.13 -2.10
CA THR A 121 8.79 -5.41 -1.06
C THR A 121 8.27 -6.50 -0.11
N PRO A 122 9.17 -7.14 0.67
CA PRO A 122 8.77 -7.93 1.81
C PRO A 122 7.91 -7.12 2.80
N TRP A 123 7.13 -7.84 3.61
CA TRP A 123 6.43 -7.22 4.74
C TRP A 123 7.45 -6.81 5.80
N GLU A 124 7.24 -5.63 6.36
CA GLU A 124 8.06 -4.99 7.38
C GLU A 124 7.18 -4.51 8.52
N ASP A 125 7.71 -4.58 9.73
CA ASP A 125 7.03 -4.09 10.91
C ASP A 125 7.03 -2.54 10.93
N ILE A 126 5.96 -1.97 11.47
CA ILE A 126 5.81 -0.51 11.70
C ILE A 126 5.76 -0.14 13.17
#